data_AF-A0A923VV76-F1
#
_entry.id   AF-A0A923VV76-F1
#
_cell.length_a   1.000
_cell.length_b   1.000
_cell.length_c   1.000
_cell.angle_alpha   90.00
_cell.angle_beta   90.00
_cell.angle_gamma   90.00
#
_symmetry.space_group_name_H-M   'P 1'
#
loop_
_entity.id
_entity.type
_entity.pdbx_description
1 polymer ?
#
loop_
_entity_poly.entity_id
_entity_poly.type
_entity_poly.pdbx_seq_one_letter_code
_entity_poly.pdbx_strand_id
1 'polypeptide(L)'
;MQSISEEAKFTLRFINQTHRNIFLTGKAGTGKTTLLREIIQTTHKNTVVVAPTGIAALNAGGVTIHSMFQLPFGGFIPDNSASNFDNNLKFETPATLRRHFRLSGQKRAVIQNMELLIIDEVSMLRSDLLDAIDFMMQSVRKKKQPFGGVQLLFIGDLMQLPPIIRDEEWRTLRNYYKGKFFFHALVIQNNP
;
A
#
# COMPACT_ATOMS: atom_id res chain seq x y z
N MET A 1 -30.38 7.22 -11.69
CA MET A 1 -28.91 7.30 -11.76
C MET A 1 -28.46 8.41 -10.84
N GLN A 2 -27.82 8.10 -9.71
CA GLN A 2 -27.19 9.14 -8.90
C GLN A 2 -26.10 9.81 -9.74
N SER A 3 -26.15 11.13 -9.89
CA SER A 3 -25.13 11.87 -10.62
C SER A 3 -23.80 11.75 -9.87
N ILE A 4 -22.82 11.10 -10.50
CA ILE A 4 -21.44 11.08 -10.03
C ILE A 4 -20.94 12.54 -9.91
N SER A 5 -20.32 12.90 -8.79
CA SER A 5 -19.83 14.26 -8.57
C SER A 5 -18.73 14.64 -9.57
N GLU A 6 -18.47 15.94 -9.76
CA GLU A 6 -17.42 16.39 -10.67
C GLU A 6 -16.01 15.94 -10.22
N GLU A 7 -15.77 15.89 -8.91
CA GLU A 7 -14.53 15.37 -8.31
C GLU A 7 -14.35 13.87 -8.59
N ALA A 8 -15.45 13.11 -8.52
CA ALA A 8 -15.45 11.69 -8.83
C ALA A 8 -15.18 11.45 -10.32
N LYS A 9 -15.81 12.22 -11.22
CA LYS A 9 -15.51 12.17 -12.67
C LYS A 9 -14.06 12.55 -12.97
N PHE A 10 -13.54 13.59 -12.31
CA PHE A 10 -12.15 14.00 -12.45
C PHE A 10 -11.20 12.89 -12.01
N THR A 11 -11.45 12.27 -10.86
CA THR A 11 -10.66 11.15 -10.33
C THR A 11 -10.63 9.99 -11.33
N LEU A 12 -11.78 9.59 -11.88
CA LEU A 12 -11.87 8.52 -12.88
C LEU A 12 -11.04 8.82 -14.14
N ARG A 13 -11.15 10.05 -14.66
CA ARG A 13 -10.33 10.48 -15.81
C ARG A 13 -8.85 10.47 -15.46
N PHE A 14 -8.48 11.00 -14.30
CA PHE A 14 -7.08 11.11 -13.87
C PHE A 14 -6.43 9.73 -13.66
N ILE A 15 -7.17 8.77 -13.10
CA ILE A 15 -6.73 7.37 -13.00
C ILE A 15 -6.50 6.80 -14.40
N ASN A 16 -7.46 6.96 -15.32
CA ASN A 16 -7.40 6.30 -16.62
C ASN A 16 -6.45 6.98 -17.63
N GLN A 17 -6.18 8.28 -17.49
CA GLN A 17 -5.42 9.06 -18.47
C GLN A 17 -3.99 9.39 -18.01
N THR A 18 -3.64 9.09 -16.76
CA THR A 18 -2.30 9.37 -16.22
C THR A 18 -1.72 8.15 -15.52
N HIS A 19 -0.44 8.23 -15.17
CA HIS A 19 0.25 7.27 -14.28
C HIS A 19 0.65 7.92 -12.95
N ARG A 20 -0.04 8.98 -12.53
CA ARG A 20 0.28 9.71 -11.29
C ARG A 20 -0.45 9.10 -10.10
N ASN A 21 0.26 8.96 -8.98
CA ASN A 21 -0.34 8.47 -7.75
C ASN A 21 -1.36 9.49 -7.22
N ILE A 22 -2.42 8.99 -6.58
CA ILE A 22 -3.54 9.81 -6.10
C ILE A 22 -3.78 9.51 -4.63
N PHE A 23 -4.01 10.56 -3.84
CA PHE A 23 -4.58 10.42 -2.52
C PHE A 23 -6.01 10.98 -2.50
N LEU A 24 -6.97 10.07 -2.42
CA LEU A 24 -8.39 10.38 -2.32
C LEU A 24 -8.79 10.38 -0.85
N THR A 25 -9.10 11.57 -0.35
CA THR A 25 -9.50 11.79 1.04
C THR A 25 -10.92 12.34 1.13
N GLY A 26 -11.51 12.20 2.32
CA GLY A 26 -12.83 12.71 2.64
C GLY A 26 -13.32 12.15 3.96
N LYS A 27 -14.18 12.88 4.67
CA LYS A 27 -14.75 12.44 5.94
C LYS A 27 -15.54 11.12 5.80
N ALA A 28 -15.84 10.47 6.91
CA ALA A 28 -16.78 9.33 6.91
C ALA A 28 -18.13 9.73 6.25
N GLY A 29 -18.72 8.82 5.49
CA GLY A 29 -20.01 9.06 4.80
C GLY A 29 -19.93 9.90 3.52
N THR A 30 -18.75 10.30 3.05
CA THR A 30 -18.58 11.12 1.81
C THR A 30 -18.62 10.32 0.50
N GLY A 31 -18.94 9.01 0.54
CA GLY A 31 -19.05 8.19 -0.66
C GLY A 31 -17.74 7.62 -1.22
N LYS A 32 -16.63 7.65 -0.46
CA LYS A 32 -15.33 7.07 -0.88
C LYS A 32 -15.45 5.62 -1.36
N THR A 33 -16.13 4.76 -0.60
CA THR A 33 -16.35 3.35 -0.97
C THR A 33 -17.24 3.20 -2.21
N THR A 34 -18.19 4.11 -2.41
CA THR A 34 -19.00 4.15 -3.64
C THR A 34 -18.13 4.48 -4.85
N LEU A 35 -17.25 5.48 -4.72
CA LEU A 35 -16.31 5.87 -5.78
C LEU A 35 -15.28 4.78 -6.04
N LEU A 36 -14.78 4.08 -5.01
CA LEU A 36 -13.93 2.90 -5.17
C LEU A 36 -14.59 1.84 -6.08
N ARG A 37 -15.86 1.51 -5.82
CA ARG A 37 -16.60 0.52 -6.62
C ARG A 37 -16.76 0.98 -8.07
N GLU A 38 -17.07 2.25 -8.28
CA GLU A 38 -17.17 2.85 -9.61
C GLU A 38 -15.82 2.78 -10.35
N ILE A 39 -14.71 3.09 -9.68
CA ILE A 39 -13.36 3.00 -10.25
C ILE A 39 -13.07 1.57 -10.70
N ILE A 40 -13.34 0.57 -9.86
CA ILE A 40 -13.11 -0.84 -10.19
C ILE A 40 -13.95 -1.27 -11.39
N GLN A 41 -15.19 -0.78 -11.51
CA GLN A 41 -16.10 -1.16 -12.60
C GLN A 41 -15.77 -0.49 -13.94
N THR A 42 -15.16 0.70 -13.92
CA THR A 42 -15.00 1.54 -15.11
C THR A 42 -13.56 1.71 -15.57
N THR A 43 -12.57 1.40 -14.72
CA THR A 43 -11.16 1.46 -15.12
C THR A 43 -10.81 0.34 -16.09
N HIS A 44 -10.01 0.65 -17.09
CA HIS A 44 -9.44 -0.34 -18.01
C HIS A 44 -8.13 -0.95 -17.48
N LYS A 45 -7.63 -0.48 -16.33
CA LYS A 45 -6.36 -0.91 -15.75
C LYS A 45 -6.52 -2.22 -14.99
N ASN A 46 -5.53 -3.10 -15.10
CA ASN A 46 -5.42 -4.27 -14.26
C ASN A 46 -5.23 -3.85 -12.79
N THR A 47 -6.34 -3.91 -12.05
CA THR A 47 -6.46 -3.30 -10.73
C THR A 47 -6.44 -4.33 -9.63
N VAL A 48 -5.70 -4.05 -8.56
CA VAL A 48 -5.75 -4.82 -7.31
C VAL A 48 -6.11 -3.89 -6.16
N VAL A 49 -7.04 -4.33 -5.33
CA VAL A 49 -7.50 -3.60 -4.15
C VAL A 49 -6.97 -4.30 -2.90
N VAL A 50 -6.32 -3.53 -2.04
CA VAL A 50 -5.83 -3.99 -0.75
C VAL A 50 -6.26 -3.08 0.39
N ALA A 51 -6.29 -3.63 1.60
CA ALA A 51 -6.47 -2.84 2.82
C ALA A 51 -5.62 -3.39 3.99
N PRO A 52 -5.36 -2.60 5.05
CA PRO A 52 -4.58 -3.02 6.21
C PRO A 52 -5.24 -4.13 7.04
N THR A 53 -6.58 -4.16 7.13
CA THR A 53 -7.32 -5.13 7.96
C THR A 53 -8.24 -6.02 7.14
N GLY A 54 -8.62 -7.18 7.69
CA GLY A 54 -9.50 -8.14 7.01
C GLY A 54 -10.90 -7.58 6.72
N ILE A 55 -11.49 -6.86 7.68
CA ILE A 55 -12.82 -6.25 7.50
C ILE A 55 -12.78 -5.13 6.46
N ALA A 56 -11.76 -4.28 6.48
CA ALA A 56 -11.60 -3.23 5.47
C ALA A 56 -11.42 -3.85 4.06
N ALA A 57 -10.57 -4.88 3.95
CA ALA A 57 -10.37 -5.58 2.69
C ALA A 57 -11.66 -6.21 2.16
N LEU A 58 -12.44 -6.86 3.02
CA LEU A 58 -13.73 -7.43 2.66
C LEU A 58 -14.71 -6.36 2.15
N ASN A 59 -14.82 -5.23 2.86
CA ASN A 59 -15.71 -4.13 2.50
C ASN A 59 -15.33 -3.46 1.18
N ALA A 60 -14.03 -3.38 0.90
CA ALA A 60 -13.45 -2.86 -0.34
C ALA A 60 -13.53 -3.87 -1.51
N GLY A 61 -13.93 -5.11 -1.27
CA GLY A 61 -13.94 -6.18 -2.28
C GLY A 61 -12.53 -6.64 -2.69
N GLY A 62 -11.55 -6.48 -1.80
CA GLY A 62 -10.15 -6.78 -2.02
C GLY A 62 -9.60 -7.82 -1.04
N VAL A 63 -8.28 -7.78 -0.84
CA VAL A 63 -7.56 -8.67 0.09
C VAL A 63 -6.67 -7.86 1.03
N THR A 64 -6.17 -8.45 2.10
CA THR A 64 -5.26 -7.69 2.99
C THR A 64 -3.90 -7.48 2.33
N ILE A 65 -3.22 -6.38 2.66
CA ILE A 65 -1.84 -6.09 2.20
C ILE A 65 -0.92 -7.29 2.47
N HIS A 66 -0.96 -7.82 3.69
CA HIS A 66 -0.17 -8.98 4.10
C HIS A 66 -0.43 -10.20 3.21
N SER A 67 -1.70 -10.48 2.89
CA SER A 67 -2.06 -11.63 2.05
C SER A 67 -1.67 -11.44 0.58
N MET A 68 -1.84 -10.24 0.02
CA MET A 68 -1.52 -9.93 -1.38
C MET A 68 -0.03 -10.06 -1.65
N PHE A 69 0.79 -9.52 -0.74
CA PHE A 69 2.23 -9.38 -0.92
C PHE A 69 3.06 -10.39 -0.11
N GLN A 70 2.40 -11.29 0.63
CA GLN A 70 3.04 -12.28 1.50
C GLN A 70 3.99 -11.65 2.53
N LEU A 71 3.61 -10.48 3.03
CA LEU A 71 4.41 -9.75 4.01
C LEU A 71 4.10 -10.29 5.42
N PRO A 72 5.12 -10.68 6.20
CA PRO A 72 4.90 -11.11 7.58
C PRO A 72 4.44 -9.95 8.46
N PHE A 73 3.90 -10.29 9.62
CA PHE A 73 3.53 -9.30 10.64
C PHE A 73 4.79 -8.93 11.44
N GLY A 74 5.44 -7.85 11.03
CA GLY A 74 6.66 -7.31 11.60
C GLY A 74 7.04 -6.00 10.93
N GLY A 75 8.02 -5.30 11.50
CA GLY A 75 8.47 -4.03 10.96
C GLY A 75 9.40 -4.23 9.77
N PHE A 76 9.42 -3.31 8.82
CA PHE A 76 10.35 -3.35 7.69
C PHE A 76 11.49 -2.34 7.85
N ILE A 77 12.72 -2.83 7.83
CA ILE A 77 13.92 -2.01 7.94
C ILE A 77 14.58 -1.95 6.56
N PRO A 78 14.73 -0.76 5.97
CA PRO A 78 15.21 -0.58 4.61
C PRO A 78 16.75 -0.65 4.53
N ASP A 79 17.38 -1.45 5.41
CA ASP A 79 18.82 -1.68 5.47
C ASP A 79 19.07 -3.20 5.51
N ASN A 80 20.19 -3.64 4.93
CA ASN A 80 20.67 -5.02 4.98
C ASN A 80 21.48 -5.31 6.25
N SER A 81 21.72 -4.32 7.12
CA SER A 81 22.29 -4.55 8.44
C SER A 81 21.39 -5.50 9.23
N ALA A 82 21.79 -6.76 9.32
CA ALA A 82 21.15 -7.76 10.13
C ALA A 82 21.36 -7.40 11.61
N SER A 83 20.53 -6.53 12.16
CA SER A 83 20.49 -6.37 13.59
C SER A 83 19.78 -7.59 14.15
N ASN A 84 20.49 -8.35 14.98
CA ASN A 84 19.86 -9.24 15.95
C ASN A 84 19.03 -8.35 16.89
N PHE A 85 17.84 -7.96 16.44
CA PHE A 85 16.88 -7.27 17.29
C PHE A 85 16.40 -8.24 18.36
N ASP A 86 16.00 -7.70 19.50
CA ASP A 86 15.49 -8.44 20.66
C ASP A 86 14.60 -9.61 20.23
N ASN A 87 14.79 -10.80 20.84
CA ASN A 87 14.18 -12.07 20.43
C ASN A 87 12.64 -12.06 20.34
N ASN A 88 11.98 -11.00 20.84
CA ASN A 88 10.53 -10.84 20.84
C ASN A 88 9.99 -9.93 19.71
N LEU A 89 10.84 -9.18 19.01
CA LEU A 89 10.43 -8.29 17.92
C LEU A 89 10.84 -8.87 16.57
N LYS A 90 9.88 -8.99 15.65
CA LYS A 90 10.12 -9.47 14.29
C LYS A 90 10.30 -8.29 13.35
N PHE A 91 11.48 -8.20 12.75
CA PHE A 91 11.78 -7.23 11.69
C PHE A 91 12.22 -7.95 10.42
N GLU A 92 11.78 -7.42 9.29
CA GLU A 92 12.20 -7.85 7.96
C GLU A 92 13.13 -6.82 7.34
N THR A 93 14.15 -7.31 6.65
CA THR A 93 15.07 -6.55 5.81
C THR A 93 14.85 -6.91 4.34
N PRO A 94 15.39 -6.15 3.37
CA PRO A 94 15.41 -6.56 1.97
C PRO A 94 15.92 -8.00 1.76
N ALA A 95 16.92 -8.42 2.52
CA ALA A 95 17.51 -9.75 2.43
C ALA A 95 16.58 -10.87 2.96
N THR A 96 15.93 -10.65 4.11
CA THR A 96 15.01 -11.64 4.69
C THR A 96 13.67 -11.66 3.95
N LEU A 97 13.15 -10.49 3.57
CA LEU A 97 11.87 -10.36 2.87
C LEU A 97 11.89 -11.06 1.51
N ARG A 98 13.04 -11.06 0.81
CA ARG A 98 13.23 -11.84 -0.43
C ARG A 98 12.96 -13.33 -0.26
N ARG A 99 13.18 -13.90 0.92
CA ARG A 99 12.93 -15.32 1.21
C ARG A 99 11.43 -15.64 1.21
N HIS A 100 10.60 -14.64 1.50
CA HIS A 100 9.14 -14.73 1.46
C HIS A 100 8.57 -14.62 0.04
N PHE A 101 9.40 -14.32 -0.98
CA PHE A 101 8.96 -14.19 -2.39
C PHE A 101 8.73 -15.54 -3.09
N ARG A 102 8.52 -16.62 -2.33
CA ARG A 102 8.03 -17.92 -2.85
C ARG A 102 6.54 -17.83 -3.22
N LEU A 103 6.22 -16.86 -4.07
CA LEU A 103 4.88 -16.63 -4.60
C LEU A 103 4.52 -17.74 -5.57
N SER A 104 3.26 -18.19 -5.53
CA SER A 104 2.73 -19.03 -6.60
C SER A 104 2.84 -18.31 -7.94
N GLY A 105 2.95 -19.07 -9.04
CA GLY A 105 3.03 -18.49 -10.39
C GLY A 105 1.87 -17.54 -10.68
N GLN A 106 0.66 -17.87 -10.21
CA GLN A 106 -0.53 -17.02 -10.32
C GLN A 106 -0.36 -15.67 -9.61
N LYS A 107 0.05 -15.67 -8.33
CA LYS A 107 0.22 -14.43 -7.56
C LYS A 107 1.34 -13.56 -8.12
N ARG A 108 2.41 -14.20 -8.60
CA ARG A 108 3.49 -13.52 -9.33
C ARG A 108 2.95 -12.84 -10.60
N ALA A 109 2.15 -13.54 -11.39
CA ALA A 109 1.53 -13.00 -12.60
C ALA A 109 0.61 -11.80 -12.29
N VAL A 110 -0.16 -11.86 -11.20
CA VAL A 110 -0.98 -10.71 -10.75
C VAL A 110 -0.11 -9.49 -10.50
N ILE A 111 0.98 -9.61 -9.73
CA ILE A 111 1.88 -8.48 -9.42
C ILE A 111 2.62 -7.99 -10.67
N GLN A 112 2.96 -8.89 -11.60
CA GLN A 112 3.63 -8.53 -12.86
C GLN A 112 2.73 -7.79 -13.84
N ASN A 113 1.43 -8.11 -13.87
CA ASN A 113 0.46 -7.50 -14.79
C ASN A 113 -0.33 -6.34 -14.15
N MET A 114 -0.17 -6.10 -12.84
CA MET A 114 -0.80 -4.98 -12.14
C MET A 114 -0.41 -3.64 -12.76
N GLU A 115 -1.40 -2.76 -12.91
CA GLU A 115 -1.25 -1.39 -13.42
C GLU A 115 -1.73 -0.34 -12.42
N LEU A 116 -2.72 -0.70 -11.61
CA LEU A 116 -3.26 0.12 -10.53
C LEU A 116 -3.31 -0.69 -9.23
N LEU A 117 -2.72 -0.14 -8.16
CA LEU A 117 -2.86 -0.63 -6.79
C LEU A 117 -3.70 0.35 -6.00
N ILE A 118 -4.87 -0.09 -5.55
CA ILE A 118 -5.73 0.69 -4.66
C ILE A 118 -5.51 0.24 -3.23
N ILE A 119 -5.19 1.18 -2.34
CA ILE A 119 -5.03 0.93 -0.91
C ILE A 119 -6.15 1.67 -0.17
N ASP A 120 -7.14 0.93 0.29
CA ASP A 120 -8.22 1.47 1.13
C ASP A 120 -7.80 1.52 2.60
N GLU A 121 -8.45 2.41 3.38
CA GLU A 121 -8.09 2.73 4.77
C GLU A 121 -6.60 3.08 4.97
N VAL A 122 -6.06 3.91 4.08
CA VAL A 122 -4.64 4.30 4.07
C VAL A 122 -4.19 5.01 5.37
N SER A 123 -5.11 5.57 6.14
CA SER A 123 -4.82 6.17 7.45
C SER A 123 -4.16 5.19 8.43
N MET A 124 -4.45 3.89 8.29
CA MET A 124 -3.83 2.84 9.10
C MET A 124 -2.53 2.28 8.49
N LEU A 125 -2.15 2.73 7.28
CA LEU A 125 -0.96 2.25 6.59
C LEU A 125 0.31 2.83 7.20
N ARG A 126 1.21 1.94 7.60
CA ARG A 126 2.53 2.29 8.16
C ARG A 126 3.51 2.68 7.04
N SER A 127 4.43 3.60 7.36
CA SER A 127 5.53 4.00 6.48
C SER A 127 6.41 2.82 6.05
N ASP A 128 6.80 1.99 7.00
CA ASP A 128 7.65 0.83 6.75
C ASP A 128 6.95 -0.24 5.91
N LEU A 129 5.65 -0.46 6.15
CA LEU A 129 4.87 -1.40 5.34
C LEU A 129 4.77 -0.94 3.88
N LEU A 130 4.67 0.37 3.61
CA LEU A 130 4.64 0.89 2.24
C LEU A 130 5.99 0.69 1.52
N ASP A 131 7.11 0.89 2.21
CA ASP A 131 8.44 0.59 1.64
C ASP A 131 8.66 -0.92 1.42
N ALA A 132 8.09 -1.78 2.27
CA ALA A 132 8.09 -3.22 2.04
C ALA A 132 7.31 -3.61 0.77
N ILE A 133 6.16 -2.96 0.53
CA ILE A 133 5.38 -3.13 -0.70
C ILE A 133 6.21 -2.69 -1.91
N ASP A 134 6.80 -1.49 -1.88
CA ASP A 134 7.66 -0.97 -2.94
C ASP A 134 8.79 -1.96 -3.28
N PHE A 135 9.56 -2.37 -2.28
CA PHE A 135 10.66 -3.30 -2.46
C PHE A 135 10.23 -4.64 -3.09
N MET A 136 9.11 -5.19 -2.64
CA MET A 136 8.56 -6.43 -3.19
C MET A 136 8.13 -6.23 -4.65
N MET A 137 7.42 -5.14 -4.96
CA MET A 137 6.95 -4.86 -6.32
C MET A 137 8.12 -4.68 -7.28
N GLN A 138 9.15 -3.92 -6.89
CA GLN A 138 10.36 -3.75 -7.68
C GLN A 138 11.06 -5.09 -7.93
N SER A 139 11.12 -5.96 -6.93
CA SER A 139 11.77 -7.27 -7.01
C SER A 139 11.02 -8.23 -7.92
N VAL A 140 9.69 -8.32 -7.80
CA VAL A 140 8.85 -9.23 -8.60
C VAL A 140 8.75 -8.77 -10.06
N ARG A 141 8.61 -7.46 -10.29
CA ARG A 141 8.49 -6.84 -11.62
C ARG A 141 9.85 -6.61 -12.29
N LYS A 142 10.96 -6.73 -11.55
CA LYS A 142 12.33 -6.41 -12.01
C LYS A 142 12.46 -4.98 -12.55
N LYS A 143 11.76 -4.03 -11.92
CA LYS A 143 11.78 -2.60 -12.28
C LYS A 143 12.16 -1.79 -11.05
N LYS A 144 13.13 -0.89 -11.17
CA LYS A 144 13.62 -0.03 -10.07
C LYS A 144 12.81 1.25 -9.85
N GLN A 145 11.83 1.49 -10.72
CA GLN A 145 10.88 2.58 -10.55
C GLN A 145 10.06 2.35 -9.28
N PRO A 146 9.61 3.41 -8.57
CA PRO A 146 8.69 3.30 -7.45
C PRO A 146 7.53 2.35 -7.77
N PHE A 147 7.28 1.42 -6.85
CA PHE A 147 6.27 0.38 -6.93
C PHE A 147 6.36 -0.49 -8.21
N GLY A 148 7.57 -0.61 -8.77
CA GLY A 148 7.79 -1.28 -10.06
C GLY A 148 7.03 -0.64 -11.22
N GLY A 149 6.74 0.67 -11.13
CA GLY A 149 6.01 1.45 -12.14
C GLY A 149 4.48 1.29 -12.09
N VAL A 150 3.93 0.75 -11.01
CA VAL A 150 2.48 0.66 -10.79
C VAL A 150 1.96 2.00 -10.24
N GLN A 151 0.80 2.45 -10.73
CA GLN A 151 0.12 3.62 -10.18
C GLN A 151 -0.58 3.26 -8.87
N LEU A 152 -0.50 4.14 -7.88
CA LEU A 152 -1.18 3.97 -6.59
C LEU A 152 -2.37 4.90 -6.46
N LEU A 153 -3.47 4.38 -5.94
CA LEU A 153 -4.59 5.15 -5.43
C LEU A 153 -4.74 4.85 -3.94
N PHE A 154 -4.43 5.84 -3.11
CA PHE A 154 -4.66 5.79 -1.68
C PHE A 154 -6.06 6.33 -1.38
N ILE A 155 -6.85 5.58 -0.62
CA ILE A 155 -8.18 5.98 -0.17
C ILE A 155 -8.20 5.94 1.36
N GLY A 156 -8.71 7.00 1.99
CA GLY A 156 -8.91 7.00 3.43
C GLY A 156 -9.13 8.38 4.00
N ASP A 157 -9.05 8.49 5.32
CA ASP A 157 -9.23 9.73 6.05
C ASP A 157 -8.19 9.79 7.17
N LEU A 158 -7.21 10.70 7.06
CA LEU A 158 -6.09 10.82 8.00
C LEU A 158 -6.52 11.23 9.41
N MET A 159 -7.77 11.69 9.58
CA MET A 159 -8.33 12.03 10.90
C MET A 159 -9.04 10.84 11.57
N GLN A 160 -9.11 9.68 10.91
CA GLN A 160 -9.59 8.44 11.50
C GLN A 160 -8.45 7.70 12.21
N LEU A 161 -8.50 6.37 12.25
CA LEU A 161 -7.55 5.55 13.00
C LEU A 161 -6.14 5.66 12.41
N PRO A 162 -5.13 6.05 13.21
CA PRO A 162 -3.74 6.08 12.78
C PRO A 162 -3.15 4.66 12.70
N PRO A 163 -1.95 4.50 12.11
CA PRO A 163 -1.25 3.22 12.14
C PRO A 163 -0.95 2.79 13.58
N ILE A 164 -1.26 1.53 13.89
CA ILE A 164 -0.94 0.93 15.20
C ILE A 164 0.46 0.31 15.12
N ILE A 165 1.39 0.87 15.90
CA ILE A 165 2.78 0.39 16.02
C ILE A 165 3.12 0.34 17.51
N ARG A 166 3.63 -0.80 17.99
CA ARG A 166 4.08 -0.96 19.37
C ARG A 166 5.25 -0.01 19.64
N ASP A 167 5.34 0.54 20.85
CA ASP A 167 6.37 1.52 21.17
C ASP A 167 7.79 0.95 21.04
N GLU A 168 7.98 -0.31 21.43
CA GLU A 168 9.24 -1.04 21.28
C GLU A 168 9.67 -1.17 19.80
N GLU A 169 8.70 -1.45 18.92
CA GLU A 169 8.93 -1.53 17.49
C GLU A 169 9.26 -0.15 16.91
N TRP A 170 8.51 0.87 17.34
CA TRP A 170 8.72 2.25 16.91
C TRP A 170 10.06 2.83 17.35
N ARG A 171 10.59 2.45 18.53
CA ARG A 171 11.93 2.83 18.99
C ARG A 171 13.03 2.45 18.01
N THR A 172 12.84 1.34 17.30
CA THR A 172 13.76 0.89 16.25
C THR A 172 13.47 1.61 14.93
N LEU A 173 12.21 1.63 14.50
CA LEU A 173 11.82 2.18 13.20
C LEU A 173 12.05 3.69 13.07
N ARG A 174 11.95 4.45 14.16
CA ARG A 174 12.21 5.91 14.16
C ARG A 174 13.63 6.29 13.71
N ASN A 175 14.57 5.35 13.71
CA ASN A 175 15.92 5.57 13.20
C ASN A 175 15.96 5.60 11.66
N TYR A 176 14.94 5.03 11.01
CA TYR A 176 14.85 4.90 9.55
C TYR A 176 13.71 5.75 8.96
N TYR A 177 12.62 5.95 9.70
CA TYR A 177 11.42 6.65 9.24
C TYR A 177 11.15 7.91 10.07
N LYS A 178 10.84 9.01 9.39
CA LYS A 178 10.49 10.30 10.05
C LYS A 178 9.19 10.23 10.85
N GLY A 179 8.30 9.30 10.54
CA GLY A 179 7.02 9.12 11.22
C GLY A 179 6.32 7.81 10.84
N LYS A 180 5.23 7.50 11.54
CA LYS A 180 4.50 6.23 11.43
C LYS A 180 3.64 6.13 10.17
N PHE A 181 3.13 7.25 9.68
CA PHE A 181 2.18 7.29 8.56
C PHE A 181 2.85 7.00 7.22
N PHE A 182 2.10 6.40 6.29
CA PHE A 182 2.57 6.02 4.95
C PHE A 182 3.30 7.14 4.18
N PHE A 183 2.90 8.40 4.34
CA PHE A 183 3.55 9.52 3.65
C PHE A 183 4.98 9.82 4.16
N HIS A 184 5.40 9.21 5.27
CA HIS A 184 6.78 9.20 5.74
C HIS A 184 7.62 8.02 5.21
N ALA A 185 7.05 7.14 4.38
CA ALA A 185 7.81 6.10 3.69
C ALA A 185 8.90 6.73 2.82
N LEU A 186 10.06 6.07 2.72
CA LEU A 186 11.20 6.58 1.96
C LEU A 186 10.86 6.68 0.48
N VAL A 187 10.12 5.71 -0.07
CA VAL A 187 9.68 5.73 -1.47
C VAL A 187 8.87 6.99 -1.80
N ILE A 188 8.03 7.47 -0.87
CA ILE A 188 7.22 8.68 -1.05
C ILE A 188 8.09 9.93 -0.87
N GLN A 189 8.91 9.97 0.17
CA GLN A 189 9.77 11.13 0.46
C GLN A 189 10.79 11.40 -0.65
N ASN A 190 11.27 10.34 -1.31
CA ASN A 190 12.24 10.44 -2.41
C ASN A 190 11.58 10.68 -3.77
N ASN A 191 10.26 10.51 -3.90
CA ASN A 191 9.51 10.66 -5.14
C ASN A 191 8.19 11.42 -4.91
N PRO A 192 8.26 12.73 -4.59
CA PRO A 192 7.08 13.54 -4.29
C PRO A 192 6.15 13.75 -5.50
#